data_AF-A0A842J3I5-F1
#
_entry.id   AF-A0A842J3I5-F1
#
_cell.length_a   1.000
_cell.length_b   1.000
_cell.length_c   1.000
_cell.angle_alpha   90.00
_cell.angle_beta   90.00
_cell.angle_gamma   90.00
#
_symmetry.space_group_name_H-M   'P 1'
#
loop_
_entity.id
_entity.type
_entity.pdbx_description
1 polymer ?
#
loop_
_entity_poly.entity_id
_entity_poly.type
_entity_poly.pdbx_seq_one_letter_code
_entity_poly.pdbx_strand_id
1 'polypeptide(L)'
;MKAQRVNPNNMNPMQMNSMSSMMGMMNTIQKIGKGKRKYVVKLDKNSKKFLSKFVDEVKKQFGANMNGQNQGLVEFFDYIKMVADDKNKMELRLSFEEMEFLKRMVSDSIKGMEAMQFKWYQIIRKTMIKLLVKQYRELLTRIN
;
A
#
# COMPACT_ATOMS: atom_id res chain seq x y z
N MET A 1 20.31 6.26 -20.50
CA MET A 1 19.61 4.98 -20.79
C MET A 1 18.83 5.14 -22.09
N LYS A 2 19.03 4.28 -23.09
CA LYS A 2 18.23 4.32 -24.32
C LYS A 2 16.82 3.83 -23.98
N ALA A 3 15.80 4.65 -24.26
CA ALA A 3 14.40 4.26 -24.09
C ALA A 3 14.12 3.04 -24.98
N GLN A 4 13.93 1.89 -24.35
CA GLN A 4 13.57 0.65 -25.02
C GLN A 4 12.14 0.84 -25.54
N ARG A 5 12.02 1.12 -26.85
CA ARG A 5 10.73 1.22 -27.53
C ARG A 5 10.12 -0.18 -27.58
N VAL A 6 9.23 -0.47 -26.65
CA VAL A 6 8.50 -1.75 -26.59
C VAL A 6 7.45 -1.75 -27.71
N ASN A 7 7.46 -2.78 -28.55
CA ASN A 7 6.58 -2.91 -29.70
C ASN A 7 5.17 -3.37 -29.27
N PRO A 8 4.10 -2.57 -29.49
CA PRO A 8 2.74 -2.89 -29.00
C PRO A 8 2.12 -4.14 -29.61
N ASN A 9 2.56 -4.54 -30.80
CA ASN A 9 1.87 -5.57 -31.59
C ASN A 9 2.22 -7.02 -31.21
N ASN A 10 3.20 -7.25 -30.32
CA ASN A 10 3.61 -8.58 -29.88
C ASN A 10 3.32 -8.85 -28.38
N MET A 11 2.53 -8.02 -27.72
CA MET A 11 2.26 -8.17 -26.29
C MET A 11 1.04 -9.05 -26.04
N ASN A 12 1.25 -10.16 -25.32
CA ASN A 12 0.20 -11.06 -24.88
C ASN A 12 -0.77 -10.30 -23.93
N PRO A 13 -2.11 -10.45 -24.03
CA PRO A 13 -3.07 -9.69 -23.22
C PRO A 13 -2.82 -9.73 -21.70
N MET A 14 -2.27 -10.83 -21.16
CA MET A 14 -1.86 -10.90 -19.75
C MET A 14 -0.66 -10.01 -19.41
N GLN A 15 0.31 -9.86 -20.33
CA GLN A 15 1.45 -8.95 -20.17
C GLN A 15 1.00 -7.50 -20.30
N MET A 16 0.05 -7.21 -21.21
CA MET A 16 -0.54 -5.89 -21.37
C MET A 16 -1.39 -5.48 -20.14
N ASN A 17 -2.17 -6.39 -19.55
CA ASN A 17 -2.95 -6.14 -18.33
C ASN A 17 -2.05 -5.93 -17.11
N SER A 18 -1.01 -6.75 -16.96
CA SER A 18 0.00 -6.59 -15.90
C SER A 18 0.78 -5.28 -16.06
N MET A 19 1.11 -4.90 -17.31
CA MET A 19 1.83 -3.67 -17.61
C MET A 19 0.96 -2.43 -17.47
N SER A 20 -0.31 -2.47 -17.87
CA SER A 20 -1.27 -1.37 -17.67
C SER A 20 -1.57 -1.12 -16.19
N SER A 21 -1.68 -2.18 -15.39
CA SER A 21 -1.88 -2.06 -13.94
C SER A 21 -0.62 -1.54 -13.23
N MET A 22 0.57 -1.94 -13.69
CA MET A 22 1.85 -1.39 -13.24
C MET A 22 2.05 0.08 -13.66
N MET A 23 1.64 0.46 -14.88
CA MET A 23 1.71 1.84 -15.39
C MET A 23 0.72 2.78 -14.68
N GLY A 24 -0.50 2.32 -14.41
CA GLY A 24 -1.47 3.08 -13.60
C GLY A 24 -1.00 3.30 -12.16
N MET A 25 -0.31 2.30 -11.58
CA MET A 25 0.33 2.43 -10.27
C MET A 25 1.51 3.42 -10.32
N MET A 26 2.33 3.39 -11.37
CA MET A 26 3.44 4.33 -11.58
C MET A 26 2.96 5.79 -11.67
N ASN A 27 1.86 6.04 -12.40
CA ASN A 27 1.25 7.38 -12.50
C ASN A 27 0.70 7.88 -11.15
N THR A 28 0.18 6.97 -10.32
CA THR A 28 -0.31 7.30 -8.98
C THR A 28 0.86 7.62 -8.05
N ILE A 29 1.92 6.80 -8.07
CA ILE A 29 3.15 6.99 -7.27
C ILE A 29 3.80 8.35 -7.57
N GLN A 30 3.84 8.78 -8.82
CA GLN A 30 4.38 10.09 -9.20
C GLN A 30 3.58 11.30 -8.67
N LYS A 31 2.32 11.10 -8.27
CA LYS A 31 1.44 12.13 -7.71
C LYS A 31 1.43 12.16 -6.18
N ILE A 32 1.96 11.12 -5.53
CA ILE A 32 2.11 11.06 -4.07
C ILE A 32 3.01 12.21 -3.59
N GLY A 33 2.63 12.84 -2.48
CA GLY A 33 3.35 13.96 -1.88
C GLY A 33 3.09 15.34 -2.54
N LYS A 34 2.39 15.40 -3.66
CA LYS A 34 2.11 16.67 -4.39
C LYS A 34 0.73 17.27 -4.11
N GLY A 35 -0.19 16.47 -3.58
CA GLY A 35 -1.57 16.89 -3.28
C GLY A 35 -1.73 17.56 -1.91
N LYS A 36 -2.72 18.45 -1.78
CA LYS A 36 -3.10 19.01 -0.46
C LYS A 36 -3.83 17.96 0.38
N ARG A 37 -3.38 17.76 1.62
CA ARG A 37 -3.95 16.80 2.57
C ARG A 37 -5.24 17.32 3.21
N LYS A 38 -6.38 16.98 2.62
CA LYS A 38 -7.72 17.45 3.04
C LYS A 38 -8.59 16.35 3.65
N TYR A 39 -8.33 15.09 3.34
CA TYR A 39 -9.10 13.96 3.84
C TYR A 39 -8.58 13.54 5.21
N VAL A 40 -9.49 13.34 6.17
CA VAL A 40 -9.14 13.03 7.56
C VAL A 40 -9.59 11.62 7.89
N VAL A 41 -8.63 10.76 8.21
CA VAL A 41 -8.85 9.38 8.67
C VAL A 41 -8.64 9.34 10.18
N LYS A 42 -9.68 8.99 10.94
CA LYS A 42 -9.60 8.84 12.40
C LYS A 42 -8.98 7.49 12.76
N LEU A 43 -7.85 7.52 13.45
CA LEU A 43 -7.10 6.35 13.87
C LEU A 43 -7.27 6.12 15.39
N ASP A 44 -7.49 4.87 15.78
CA ASP A 44 -7.38 4.45 17.17
C ASP A 44 -6.00 3.81 17.45
N LYS A 45 -5.75 3.45 18.71
CA LYS A 45 -4.47 2.87 19.14
C LYS A 45 -4.11 1.59 18.35
N ASN A 46 -5.09 0.76 18.03
CA ASN A 46 -4.87 -0.49 17.30
C ASN A 46 -4.52 -0.23 15.84
N SER A 47 -5.27 0.65 15.17
CA SER A 47 -5.02 1.05 13.78
C SER A 47 -3.65 1.71 13.63
N LYS A 48 -3.24 2.54 14.59
CA LYS A 48 -1.90 3.16 14.60
C LYS A 48 -0.78 2.13 14.70
N LYS A 49 -0.88 1.21 15.65
CA LYS A 49 0.11 0.14 15.84
C LYS A 49 0.21 -0.76 14.59
N PHE A 50 -0.92 -1.05 13.97
CA PHE A 50 -0.97 -1.80 12.73
C PHE A 50 -0.35 -1.02 11.56
N LEU A 51 -0.71 0.25 11.39
CA LEU A 51 -0.23 1.11 10.30
C LEU A 51 1.29 1.34 10.37
N SER A 52 1.85 1.53 11.57
CA SER A 52 3.30 1.63 11.78
C SER A 52 4.03 0.35 11.33
N LYS A 53 3.54 -0.82 11.76
CA LYS A 53 4.09 -2.13 11.31
C LYS A 53 3.92 -2.38 9.82
N PHE A 54 2.78 -1.98 9.26
CA PHE A 54 2.50 -2.09 7.84
C PHE A 54 3.51 -1.29 7.02
N VAL A 55 3.76 -0.04 7.39
CA VAL A 55 4.76 0.80 6.72
C VAL A 55 6.16 0.19 6.80
N ASP A 56 6.54 -0.40 7.94
CA ASP A 56 7.84 -1.07 8.06
C ASP A 56 7.98 -2.27 7.13
N GLU A 57 6.93 -3.07 7.00
CA GLU A 57 6.93 -4.22 6.10
C GLU A 57 6.96 -3.79 4.63
N VAL A 58 6.18 -2.76 4.28
CA VAL A 58 6.21 -2.16 2.95
C VAL A 58 7.62 -1.63 2.63
N LYS A 59 8.23 -0.82 3.51
CA LYS A 59 9.57 -0.28 3.27
C LYS A 59 10.63 -1.36 3.07
N LYS A 60 10.54 -2.50 3.78
CA LYS A 60 11.44 -3.64 3.54
C LYS A 60 11.29 -4.23 2.14
N GLN A 61 10.07 -4.34 1.65
CA GLN A 61 9.80 -4.86 0.30
C GLN A 61 10.21 -3.88 -0.81
N PHE A 62 10.11 -2.57 -0.55
CA PHE A 62 10.49 -1.52 -1.50
C PHE A 62 11.99 -1.16 -1.47
N GLY A 63 12.69 -1.38 -0.35
CA GLY A 63 14.09 -0.99 -0.15
C GLY A 63 15.10 -1.56 -1.15
N ALA A 64 14.76 -2.66 -1.85
CA ALA A 64 15.59 -3.22 -2.92
C ALA A 64 15.43 -2.53 -4.29
N ASN A 65 14.34 -1.78 -4.51
CA ASN A 65 13.94 -1.24 -5.83
C ASN A 65 13.71 0.29 -5.85
N MET A 66 14.10 0.98 -4.77
CA MET A 66 13.88 2.43 -4.57
C MET A 66 14.99 3.27 -5.22
N ASN A 67 15.09 3.23 -6.55
CA ASN A 67 15.84 4.25 -7.30
C ASN A 67 15.00 5.54 -7.37
N GLY A 68 15.64 6.72 -7.42
CA GLY A 68 15.11 8.07 -7.13
C GLY A 68 13.78 8.55 -7.77
N GLN A 69 13.09 7.74 -8.58
CA GLN A 69 11.71 8.00 -9.01
C GLN A 69 10.66 7.85 -7.89
N ASN A 70 11.00 7.20 -6.77
CA ASN A 70 10.06 6.89 -5.68
C ASN A 70 10.22 7.76 -4.42
N GLN A 71 10.98 8.87 -4.47
CA GLN A 71 11.27 9.68 -3.28
C GLN A 71 10.00 10.20 -2.58
N GLY A 72 9.01 10.70 -3.34
CA GLY A 72 7.74 11.15 -2.75
C GLY A 72 6.96 10.05 -2.04
N LEU A 73 7.13 8.79 -2.46
CA LEU A 73 6.53 7.63 -1.81
C LEU A 73 7.23 7.29 -0.49
N VAL A 74 8.57 7.42 -0.43
CA VAL A 74 9.34 7.28 0.81
C VAL A 74 8.90 8.32 1.83
N GLU A 75 8.85 9.58 1.43
CA GLU A 75 8.42 10.71 2.27
C GLU A 75 6.98 10.54 2.76
N PHE A 76 6.09 10.00 1.92
CA PHE A 76 4.73 9.67 2.31
C PHE A 76 4.68 8.58 3.38
N PHE A 77 5.46 7.51 3.23
CA PHE A 77 5.52 6.45 4.24
C PHE A 77 6.17 6.93 5.54
N ASP A 78 7.19 7.77 5.48
CA ASP A 78 7.75 8.45 6.66
C ASP A 78 6.70 9.29 7.39
N TYR A 79 5.90 10.06 6.64
CA TYR A 79 4.80 10.82 7.19
C TYR A 79 3.77 9.93 7.89
N ILE A 80 3.32 8.84 7.24
CA ILE A 80 2.38 7.90 7.85
C ILE A 80 2.94 7.34 9.15
N LYS A 81 4.20 6.90 9.13
CA LYS A 81 4.86 6.33 10.30
C LYS A 81 4.97 7.34 11.44
N MET A 82 5.38 8.57 11.14
CA MET A 82 5.43 9.66 12.11
C MET A 82 4.06 9.88 12.78
N VAL A 83 2.97 9.90 12.01
CA VAL A 83 1.60 10.05 12.57
C VAL A 83 1.18 8.83 13.39
N ALA A 84 1.53 7.64 12.94
CA ALA A 84 1.20 6.38 13.62
C ALA A 84 1.94 6.23 14.96
N ASP A 85 3.21 6.65 15.03
CA ASP A 85 4.05 6.51 16.23
C ASP A 85 3.83 7.64 17.25
N ASP A 86 3.36 8.81 16.80
CA ASP A 86 3.08 9.96 17.67
C ASP A 86 1.85 9.72 18.54
N LYS A 87 2.03 9.59 19.86
CA LYS A 87 0.95 9.28 20.83
C LYS A 87 -0.21 10.28 20.81
N ASN A 88 0.03 11.53 20.40
CA ASN A 88 -0.94 12.62 20.46
C ASN A 88 -1.73 12.81 19.15
N LYS A 89 -1.30 12.18 18.05
CA LYS A 89 -1.99 12.26 16.76
C LYS A 89 -2.96 11.09 16.58
N MET A 90 -4.25 11.39 16.52
CA MET A 90 -5.31 10.40 16.24
C MET A 90 -5.93 10.60 14.84
N GLU A 91 -5.40 11.53 14.06
CA GLU A 91 -5.89 11.86 12.74
C GLU A 91 -4.76 11.76 11.72
N LEU A 92 -4.98 10.96 10.68
CA LEU A 92 -4.12 10.91 9.51
C LEU A 92 -4.76 11.75 8.41
N ARG A 93 -4.03 12.78 7.95
CA ARG A 93 -4.50 13.64 6.86
C ARG A 93 -3.88 13.22 5.54
N LEU A 94 -4.70 13.02 4.53
CA LEU A 94 -4.28 12.50 3.22
C LEU A 94 -4.80 13.41 2.10
N SER A 95 -4.03 13.51 1.02
CA SER A 95 -4.55 13.95 -0.28
C SER A 95 -5.41 12.84 -0.89
N PHE A 96 -6.18 13.17 -1.93
CA PHE A 96 -7.04 12.18 -2.59
C PHE A 96 -6.20 11.01 -3.14
N GLU A 97 -5.07 11.33 -3.76
CA GLU A 97 -4.14 10.37 -4.36
C GLU A 97 -3.46 9.48 -3.32
N GLU A 98 -3.04 10.06 -2.19
CA GLU A 98 -2.49 9.32 -1.05
C GLU A 98 -3.52 8.38 -0.42
N MET A 99 -4.78 8.83 -0.31
CA MET A 99 -5.88 8.04 0.24
C MET A 99 -6.24 6.85 -0.67
N GLU A 100 -6.43 7.10 -1.97
CA GLU A 100 -6.71 6.04 -2.95
C GLU A 100 -5.56 5.04 -3.05
N PHE A 101 -4.31 5.52 -3.01
CA PHE A 101 -3.14 4.65 -3.00
C PHE A 101 -3.10 3.74 -1.76
N LEU A 102 -3.30 4.32 -0.56
CA LEU A 102 -3.33 3.55 0.69
C LEU A 102 -4.49 2.53 0.70
N LYS A 103 -5.68 2.96 0.26
CA LYS A 103 -6.87 2.11 0.12
C LYS A 103 -6.61 0.92 -0.80
N ARG A 104 -5.97 1.17 -1.95
CA ARG A 104 -5.62 0.13 -2.93
C ARG A 104 -4.58 -0.83 -2.37
N MET A 105 -3.53 -0.34 -1.72
CA MET A 105 -2.51 -1.17 -1.06
C MET A 105 -3.11 -2.11 -0.01
N VAL A 106 -3.99 -1.58 0.85
CA VAL A 106 -4.68 -2.36 1.88
C VAL A 106 -5.60 -3.39 1.22
N SER A 107 -6.34 -3.01 0.18
CA SER A 107 -7.26 -3.90 -0.54
C SER A 107 -6.54 -5.03 -1.28
N ASP A 108 -5.44 -4.73 -1.95
CA ASP A 108 -4.65 -5.73 -2.69
C ASP A 108 -3.94 -6.69 -1.72
N SER A 109 -3.53 -6.21 -0.54
CA SER A 109 -3.01 -7.06 0.53
C SER A 109 -4.08 -8.03 1.07
N ILE A 110 -5.34 -7.57 1.24
CA ILE A 110 -6.46 -8.45 1.62
C ILE A 110 -6.67 -9.54 0.57
N LYS A 111 -6.75 -9.16 -0.71
CA LYS A 111 -6.93 -10.13 -1.80
C LYS A 111 -5.80 -11.15 -1.88
N GLY A 112 -4.54 -10.71 -1.71
CA GLY A 112 -3.39 -11.60 -1.67
C GLY A 112 -3.42 -12.58 -0.49
N MET A 113 -3.86 -12.11 0.69
CA MET A 113 -4.04 -12.96 1.87
C MET A 113 -5.20 -13.95 1.72
N GLU A 114 -6.30 -13.54 1.08
CA GLU A 114 -7.48 -14.39 0.87
C GLU A 114 -7.27 -15.44 -0.22
N ALA A 115 -6.44 -15.13 -1.23
CA ALA A 115 -6.04 -16.09 -2.26
C ALA A 115 -5.04 -17.15 -1.75
N MET A 116 -4.47 -16.98 -0.55
CA MET A 116 -3.47 -17.90 -0.01
C MET A 116 -4.12 -19.21 0.45
N GLN A 117 -3.77 -20.31 -0.23
CA GLN A 117 -4.19 -21.67 0.14
C GLN A 117 -3.27 -22.23 1.23
N PHE A 118 -3.84 -22.68 2.35
CA PHE A 118 -3.08 -23.24 3.48
C PHE A 118 -3.23 -24.75 3.57
N LYS A 119 -2.10 -25.44 3.75
CA LYS A 119 -2.10 -26.87 4.11
C LYS A 119 -2.59 -27.05 5.56
N TRP A 120 -3.14 -28.23 5.86
CA TRP A 120 -3.82 -28.49 7.15
C TRP A 120 -2.94 -28.29 8.39
N TYR A 121 -1.63 -28.51 8.31
CA TYR A 121 -0.68 -28.27 9.41
C TYR A 121 -0.33 -26.79 9.62
N GLN A 122 -0.76 -25.90 8.72
CA GLN A 122 -0.50 -24.46 8.81
C GLN A 122 -1.61 -23.71 9.55
N ILE A 123 -2.36 -24.36 10.44
CA ILE A 123 -3.50 -23.77 11.17
C ILE A 123 -3.11 -22.47 11.88
N ILE A 124 -1.97 -22.43 12.58
CA ILE A 124 -1.50 -21.21 13.26
C ILE A 124 -1.28 -20.07 12.24
N ARG A 125 -0.69 -20.37 11.08
CA ARG A 125 -0.45 -19.40 10.01
C ARG A 125 -1.77 -18.94 9.36
N LYS A 126 -2.72 -19.85 9.15
CA LYS A 126 -4.07 -19.57 8.65
C LYS A 126 -4.83 -18.64 9.61
N THR A 127 -4.76 -18.89 10.92
CA THR A 127 -5.39 -18.05 11.95
C THR A 127 -4.74 -16.68 12.03
N MET A 128 -3.40 -16.59 11.99
CA MET A 128 -2.68 -15.33 11.91
C MET A 128 -3.09 -14.52 10.68
N ILE A 129 -3.21 -15.17 9.52
CA ILE A 129 -3.59 -14.48 8.29
C ILE A 129 -5.05 -14.03 8.32
N LYS A 130 -5.97 -14.82 8.91
CA LYS A 130 -7.34 -14.34 9.18
C LYS A 130 -7.37 -13.12 10.11
N LEU A 131 -6.54 -13.10 11.16
CA LEU A 131 -6.43 -11.96 12.06
C LEU A 131 -5.84 -10.73 11.36
N LEU A 132 -4.83 -10.92 10.51
CA LEU A 132 -4.30 -9.86 9.66
C LEU A 132 -5.37 -9.33 8.70
N VAL A 133 -6.07 -10.20 7.96
CA VAL A 133 -7.18 -9.81 7.08
C VAL A 133 -8.21 -8.98 7.84
N LYS A 134 -8.54 -9.36 9.08
CA LYS A 134 -9.45 -8.57 9.94
C LYS A 134 -8.91 -7.16 10.22
N GLN A 135 -7.62 -7.05 10.57
CA GLN A 135 -6.97 -5.75 10.81
C GLN A 135 -6.92 -4.87 9.55
N TYR A 136 -6.62 -5.45 8.38
CA TYR A 136 -6.64 -4.73 7.11
C TYR A 136 -8.05 -4.27 6.75
N ARG A 137 -9.08 -5.10 6.96
CA ARG A 137 -10.49 -4.73 6.72
C ARG A 137 -10.93 -3.60 7.64
N GLU A 138 -10.55 -3.64 8.91
CA GLU A 138 -10.85 -2.57 9.86
C GLU A 138 -10.19 -1.24 9.47
N LEU A 139 -8.92 -1.28 9.03
CA LEU A 139 -8.25 -0.10 8.49
C LEU A 139 -8.96 0.43 7.23
N LEU A 140 -9.37 -0.44 6.32
CA LEU A 140 -10.07 -0.07 5.09
C LEU A 140 -11.39 0.65 5.37
N THR A 141 -12.17 0.18 6.34
CA THR A 141 -13.43 0.82 6.76
C THR A 141 -13.22 2.24 7.28
N ARG A 142 -12.05 2.55 7.85
CA ARG A 142 -11.73 3.91 8.34
C ARG A 142 -11.23 4.84 7.24
N ILE A 143 -10.71 4.29 6.14
CA ILE A 143 -10.22 5.04 4.98
C ILE A 143 -11.38 5.38 4.03
N ASN A 144 -12.42 4.54 3.96
CA ASN A 144 -13.68 4.82 3.25
C ASN A 144 -14.50 5.91 3.94
#